data_AF-A0A857VBC1-F1
#
_entry.id   AF-A0A857VBC1-F1
#
_cell.length_a   1.000
_cell.length_b   1.000
_cell.length_c   1.000
_cell.angle_alpha   90.00
_cell.angle_beta   90.00
_cell.angle_gamma   90.00
#
_symmetry.space_group_name_H-M   'P 1'
#
loop_
_entity.id
_entity.type
_entity.pdbx_description
1 polymer ?
#
loop_
_entity_poly.entity_id
_entity_poly.type
_entity_poly.pdbx_seq_one_letter_code
_entity_poly.pdbx_strand_id
1 'polypeptide(L)'
;MKKMIKHIFPEEFGKNPAYIRGLVLAFLYAGLAIAQLFSYERFSDVTLGFGLFGGRVTAVVLAVIIPALEIGALPYLLSMKLSDRWRAISCRLVVAAPVLWCLLALWQNFAGTVDRSNTGLFGGTIITTVGVWIIAFSALWLWAAVLTVRELPRRT
;
A
#
# COMPACT_ATOMS: atom_id res chain seq x y z
N MET A 1 11.31 -18.11 -21.01
CA MET A 1 10.51 -17.20 -20.14
C MET A 1 9.10 -17.71 -19.81
N LYS A 2 8.29 -18.19 -20.77
CA LYS A 2 6.92 -18.71 -20.51
C LYS A 2 6.84 -19.83 -19.45
N LYS A 3 7.85 -20.71 -19.35
CA LYS A 3 7.88 -21.81 -18.36
C LYS A 3 8.16 -21.35 -16.91
N MET A 4 8.96 -20.29 -16.71
CA MET A 4 9.25 -19.76 -15.36
C MET A 4 8.05 -19.03 -14.76
N ILE A 5 7.36 -18.21 -15.57
CA ILE A 5 6.16 -17.49 -15.13
C ILE A 5 5.07 -18.48 -14.71
N LYS A 6 4.92 -19.61 -15.42
CA LYS A 6 4.00 -20.71 -15.06
C LYS A 6 4.34 -21.43 -13.74
N HIS A 7 5.60 -21.36 -13.28
CA HIS A 7 6.00 -21.99 -12.03
C HIS A 7 5.82 -21.06 -10.84
N ILE A 8 6.01 -19.75 -11.06
CA ILE A 8 5.79 -18.70 -10.05
C ILE A 8 4.30 -18.40 -9.88
N PHE A 9 3.55 -18.31 -10.98
CA PHE A 9 2.13 -18.02 -10.99
C PHE A 9 1.31 -19.27 -11.35
N PRO A 10 0.35 -19.72 -10.51
CA PRO A 10 -0.49 -20.88 -10.79
C PRO A 10 -1.23 -20.78 -12.13
N GLU A 11 -1.51 -21.94 -12.75
CA GLU A 11 -2.31 -22.03 -13.98
C GLU A 11 -3.75 -21.53 -13.81
N GLU A 12 -4.19 -21.32 -12.56
CA GLU A 12 -5.48 -20.73 -12.20
C GLU A 12 -5.55 -19.20 -12.39
N PHE A 13 -4.42 -18.50 -12.53
CA PHE A 13 -4.40 -17.04 -12.73
C PHE A 13 -5.19 -16.59 -13.96
N GLY A 14 -5.28 -17.42 -14.99
CA GLY A 14 -6.04 -17.14 -16.21
C GLY A 14 -7.52 -17.49 -16.14
N LYS A 15 -7.97 -18.20 -15.10
CA LYS A 15 -9.35 -18.73 -15.02
C LYS A 15 -10.29 -17.88 -14.16
N ASN A 16 -9.77 -17.17 -13.16
CA ASN A 16 -10.59 -16.34 -12.27
C ASN A 16 -10.11 -14.88 -12.31
N PRO A 17 -10.97 -13.91 -12.68
CA PRO A 17 -10.60 -12.48 -12.71
C PRO A 17 -10.14 -11.94 -11.34
N ALA A 18 -10.50 -12.57 -10.23
CA ALA A 18 -10.06 -12.18 -8.89
C ALA A 18 -8.53 -12.24 -8.73
N TYR A 19 -7.86 -13.22 -9.33
CA TYR A 19 -6.39 -13.32 -9.26
C TYR A 19 -5.71 -12.19 -10.03
N ILE A 20 -6.28 -11.76 -11.16
CA ILE A 20 -5.77 -10.61 -11.92
C ILE A 20 -5.94 -9.33 -11.11
N ARG A 21 -7.10 -9.14 -10.45
CA ARG A 21 -7.33 -7.99 -9.55
C ARG A 21 -6.30 -7.95 -8.42
N GLY A 22 -6.05 -9.09 -7.78
CA GLY A 22 -4.99 -9.23 -6.77
C GLY A 22 -3.60 -8.89 -7.30
N LEU A 23 -3.27 -9.31 -8.52
CA LEU A 23 -1.99 -9.00 -9.16
C LEU A 23 -1.82 -7.51 -9.48
N VAL A 24 -2.84 -6.87 -10.06
CA VAL A 24 -2.81 -5.42 -10.34
C VAL A 24 -2.62 -4.65 -9.03
N LEU A 25 -3.34 -5.05 -7.99
CA LEU A 25 -3.21 -4.45 -6.67
C LEU A 25 -1.81 -4.70 -6.08
N ALA A 26 -1.24 -5.90 -6.24
CA ALA A 26 0.12 -6.20 -5.81
C ALA A 26 1.15 -5.30 -6.49
N PHE A 27 0.99 -5.01 -7.79
CA PHE A 27 1.87 -4.09 -8.50
C PHE A 27 1.78 -2.67 -7.97
N LEU A 28 0.56 -2.20 -7.62
CA LEU A 28 0.39 -0.89 -6.99
C LEU A 28 1.16 -0.82 -5.66
N TYR A 29 0.92 -1.79 -4.77
CA TYR A 29 1.59 -1.89 -3.47
C TYR A 29 3.12 -1.96 -3.60
N ALA A 30 3.62 -2.81 -4.50
CA ALA A 30 5.04 -2.94 -4.73
C ALA A 30 5.65 -1.64 -5.28
N GLY A 31 4.97 -0.97 -6.23
CA GLY A 31 5.43 0.30 -6.80
C GLY A 31 5.52 1.41 -5.76
N LEU A 32 4.52 1.53 -4.89
CA LEU A 32 4.51 2.49 -3.78
C LEU A 32 5.63 2.19 -2.78
N ALA A 33 5.73 0.95 -2.30
CA ALA A 33 6.74 0.56 -1.33
C ALA A 33 8.16 0.76 -1.87
N ILE A 34 8.40 0.43 -3.15
CA ILE A 34 9.68 0.66 -3.81
C ILE A 34 9.97 2.17 -3.88
N ALA A 35 9.03 2.99 -4.35
CA ALA A 35 9.22 4.45 -4.43
C ALA A 35 9.51 5.08 -3.07
N GLN A 36 8.85 4.62 -2.01
CA GLN A 36 9.07 5.05 -0.63
C GLN A 36 10.44 4.61 -0.10
N LEU A 37 10.83 3.34 -0.33
CA LEU A 37 12.13 2.80 0.11
C LEU A 37 13.32 3.44 -0.62
N PHE A 38 13.20 3.71 -1.92
CA PHE A 38 14.24 4.40 -2.68
C PHE A 38 14.48 5.82 -2.18
N SER A 39 13.46 6.46 -1.62
CA SER A 39 13.54 7.80 -1.06
C SER A 39 13.57 7.82 0.45
N TYR A 40 13.89 6.69 1.10
CA TYR A 40 13.72 6.49 2.54
C TYR A 40 14.35 7.60 3.39
N GLU A 41 15.57 8.02 3.05
CA GLU A 41 16.27 9.13 3.73
C GLU A 41 15.42 10.40 3.75
N ARG A 42 14.84 10.75 2.61
CA ARG A 42 13.97 11.93 2.42
C ARG A 42 12.53 11.68 2.86
N PHE A 43 12.10 10.42 2.97
CA PHE A 43 10.74 10.07 3.31
C PHE A 43 10.43 10.40 4.77
N SER A 44 11.43 10.32 5.64
CA SER A 44 11.31 10.82 7.02
C SER A 44 11.04 12.34 7.08
N ASP A 45 11.62 13.13 6.18
CA ASP A 45 11.36 14.57 6.07
C ASP A 45 9.98 14.85 5.46
N VAL A 46 9.55 14.04 4.48
CA VAL A 46 8.19 14.15 3.91
C VAL A 46 7.12 13.82 4.95
N THR A 47 7.31 12.76 5.74
CA THR A 47 6.37 12.37 6.81
C THR A 47 6.41 13.35 7.99
N LEU A 48 7.53 14.01 8.25
CA LEU A 48 7.62 15.16 9.16
C LEU A 48 6.72 16.31 8.69
N GLY A 49 6.70 16.58 7.38
CA GLY A 49 5.84 17.58 6.74
C GLY A 49 4.34 17.36 6.96
N PHE A 50 3.92 16.15 7.34
CA PHE A 50 2.52 15.83 7.65
C PHE A 50 2.01 16.53 8.93
N GLY A 51 2.91 17.09 9.76
CA GLY A 51 2.52 17.86 10.94
C GLY A 51 1.77 17.04 12.01
N LEU A 52 2.07 15.74 12.10
CA LEU A 52 1.42 14.84 13.06
C LEU A 52 1.93 15.04 14.50
N PHE A 53 1.07 14.78 15.48
CA PHE A 53 1.44 14.82 16.89
C PHE A 53 2.59 13.83 17.18
N GLY A 54 3.57 14.29 17.97
CA GLY A 54 4.80 13.54 18.27
C GLY A 54 5.98 13.83 17.34
N GLY A 55 5.80 14.71 16.34
CA GLY A 55 6.88 15.30 15.55
C GLY A 55 7.78 14.26 14.89
N ARG A 56 9.09 14.36 15.12
CA ARG A 56 10.11 13.52 14.45
C ARG A 56 9.99 12.04 14.74
N VAL A 57 9.58 11.66 15.96
CA VAL A 57 9.41 10.24 16.31
C VAL A 57 8.29 9.63 15.47
N THR A 58 7.13 10.29 15.43
CA THR A 58 5.98 9.82 14.65
C THR A 58 6.29 9.74 13.16
N ALA A 59 7.02 10.71 12.63
CA ALA A 59 7.45 10.72 11.22
C ALA A 59 8.35 9.52 10.87
N VAL A 60 9.39 9.26 11.66
CA VAL A 60 10.28 8.10 11.44
C VAL A 60 9.50 6.79 11.57
N VAL A 61 8.62 6.68 12.56
CA VAL A 61 7.78 5.50 12.75
C VAL A 61 6.88 5.27 11.54
N LEU A 62 6.25 6.31 10.99
CA LEU A 62 5.43 6.20 9.79
C LEU A 62 6.24 5.85 8.55
N ALA A 63 7.43 6.44 8.39
CA ALA A 63 8.32 6.14 7.27
C ALA A 63 8.73 4.66 7.22
N VAL A 64 8.72 3.96 8.36
CA VAL A 64 8.95 2.52 8.44
C VAL A 64 7.65 1.71 8.30
N ILE A 65 6.60 2.11 9.02
CA ILE A 65 5.33 1.36 9.06
C ILE A 65 4.66 1.32 7.69
N ILE A 66 4.63 2.45 6.96
CA ILE A 66 3.93 2.52 5.67
C ILE A 66 4.49 1.49 4.68
N PRO A 67 5.79 1.49 4.34
CA PRO A 67 6.36 0.47 3.46
C PRO A 67 6.22 -0.96 4.00
N ALA A 68 6.33 -1.14 5.33
CA ALA A 68 6.21 -2.46 5.95
C ALA A 68 4.80 -3.05 5.80
N LEU A 69 3.75 -2.24 5.96
CA LEU A 69 2.37 -2.64 5.71
C LEU A 69 2.19 -3.02 4.23
N GLU A 70 2.74 -2.21 3.32
CA GLU A 70 2.61 -2.43 1.88
C GLU A 70 3.31 -3.74 1.44
N ILE A 71 4.53 -3.98 1.91
CA ILE A 71 5.27 -5.22 1.63
C ILE A 71 4.60 -6.43 2.27
N GLY A 72 4.13 -6.30 3.51
CA GLY A 72 3.46 -7.38 4.24
C GLY A 72 2.12 -7.80 3.64
N ALA A 73 1.48 -6.94 2.84
CA ALA A 73 0.26 -7.22 2.09
C ALA A 73 0.51 -8.06 0.82
N LEU A 74 1.69 -7.95 0.21
CA LEU A 74 2.03 -8.62 -1.07
C LEU A 74 1.83 -10.14 -1.06
N PRO A 75 2.21 -10.90 -0.01
CA PRO A 75 2.05 -12.36 -0.02
C PRO A 75 0.60 -12.81 -0.19
N TYR A 76 -0.36 -12.04 0.34
CA TYR A 76 -1.79 -12.32 0.14
C TYR A 76 -2.22 -11.99 -1.29
N LEU A 77 -1.87 -10.81 -1.79
CA LEU A 77 -2.25 -10.35 -3.13
C LEU A 77 -1.69 -11.24 -4.24
N LEU A 78 -0.47 -11.73 -4.07
CA LEU A 78 0.20 -12.65 -4.99
C LEU A 78 -0.25 -14.11 -4.81
N SER A 79 -1.18 -14.40 -3.88
CA SER A 79 -1.67 -15.75 -3.61
C SER A 79 -0.53 -16.75 -3.33
N MET A 80 0.46 -16.32 -2.56
CA MET A 80 1.59 -17.16 -2.16
C MET A 80 1.12 -18.26 -1.21
N LYS A 81 1.80 -19.42 -1.26
CA LYS A 81 1.55 -20.51 -0.32
C LYS A 81 2.08 -20.11 1.06
N LEU A 82 1.18 -19.76 1.96
CA LEU A 82 1.47 -19.37 3.33
C LEU A 82 0.67 -20.24 4.31
N SER A 83 1.17 -20.39 5.54
CA SER A 83 0.36 -20.93 6.64
C SER A 83 -0.86 -20.05 6.90
N ASP A 84 -1.93 -20.62 7.43
CA ASP A 84 -3.21 -19.93 7.68
C ASP A 84 -3.07 -18.65 8.50
N ARG A 85 -2.19 -18.65 9.51
CA ARG A 85 -1.93 -17.49 10.36
C ARG A 85 -1.30 -16.35 9.57
N TRP A 86 -0.24 -16.64 8.82
CA TRP A 86 0.45 -15.66 7.99
C TRP A 86 -0.44 -15.12 6.87
N ARG A 87 -1.27 -15.97 6.27
CA ARG A 87 -2.25 -15.54 5.27
C ARG A 87 -3.28 -14.58 5.86
N ALA A 88 -3.80 -14.86 7.06
CA ALA A 88 -4.75 -13.99 7.74
C ALA A 88 -4.13 -12.63 8.12
N ILE A 89 -2.86 -12.62 8.54
CA ILE A 89 -2.12 -11.37 8.82
C ILE A 89 -1.98 -10.55 7.53
N SER A 90 -1.41 -11.13 6.46
CA SER A 90 -1.25 -10.42 5.19
C SER A 90 -2.58 -9.93 4.61
N CYS A 91 -3.66 -10.69 4.77
CA CYS A 91 -5.01 -10.26 4.40
C CYS A 91 -5.45 -8.97 5.12
N ARG A 92 -5.19 -8.86 6.42
CA ARG A 92 -5.48 -7.63 7.18
C ARG A 92 -4.61 -6.47 6.73
N LEU A 93 -3.34 -6.72 6.39
CA LEU A 93 -2.42 -5.70 5.91
C LEU A 93 -2.86 -5.07 4.58
N VAL A 94 -3.49 -5.86 3.69
CA VAL A 94 -4.11 -5.37 2.44
C VAL A 94 -5.20 -4.32 2.70
N VAL A 95 -5.87 -4.35 3.85
CA VAL A 95 -6.87 -3.32 4.18
C VAL A 95 -6.25 -2.21 5.02
N ALA A 96 -5.33 -2.55 5.92
CA ALA A 96 -4.70 -1.60 6.83
C ALA A 96 -3.91 -0.49 6.09
N ALA A 97 -3.17 -0.83 5.04
CA ALA A 97 -2.39 0.14 4.27
C ALA A 97 -3.25 1.28 3.67
N PRO A 98 -4.32 1.01 2.89
CA PRO A 98 -5.16 2.05 2.33
C PRO A 98 -6.01 2.76 3.39
N VAL A 99 -6.37 2.09 4.49
CA VAL A 99 -7.02 2.78 5.63
C VAL A 99 -6.08 3.83 6.22
N LEU A 100 -4.82 3.49 6.45
CA LEU A 100 -3.82 4.45 6.96
C LEU A 100 -3.65 5.61 6.00
N TRP A 101 -3.55 5.34 4.69
CA TRP A 101 -3.46 6.37 3.66
C TRP A 101 -4.71 7.27 3.58
N CYS A 102 -5.92 6.72 3.73
CA CYS A 102 -7.14 7.52 3.85
C CYS A 102 -7.09 8.47 5.06
N LEU A 103 -6.66 7.98 6.22
CA LEU A 103 -6.54 8.81 7.43
C LEU A 103 -5.50 9.92 7.24
N LEU A 104 -4.35 9.61 6.65
CA LEU A 104 -3.32 10.59 6.32
C LEU A 104 -3.82 11.60 5.28
N ALA A 105 -4.54 11.16 4.24
CA ALA A 105 -5.10 12.05 3.23
C ALA A 105 -6.12 13.02 3.82
N LEU A 106 -7.00 12.54 4.70
CA LEU A 106 -7.94 13.39 5.44
C LEU A 106 -7.17 14.37 6.33
N TRP A 107 -6.22 13.88 7.12
CA TRP A 107 -5.39 14.72 7.99
C TRP A 107 -4.71 15.84 7.20
N GLN A 108 -3.98 15.52 6.14
CA GLN A 108 -3.23 16.50 5.35
C GLN A 108 -4.12 17.53 4.64
N ASN A 109 -5.38 17.18 4.33
CA ASN A 109 -6.33 18.12 3.72
C ASN A 109 -7.01 19.02 4.77
N PHE A 110 -7.37 18.48 5.94
CA PHE A 110 -8.14 19.19 6.96
C PHE A 110 -7.29 19.87 8.03
N ALA A 111 -6.09 19.38 8.31
CA ALA A 111 -5.16 20.04 9.21
C ALA A 111 -4.54 21.26 8.51
N GLY A 112 -4.83 22.45 9.02
CA GLY A 112 -4.39 23.72 8.44
C GLY A 112 -2.88 24.00 8.55
N THR A 113 -2.13 23.14 9.24
CA THR A 113 -0.71 23.33 9.59
C THR A 113 0.25 22.43 8.80
N VAL A 114 -0.24 21.76 7.75
CA VAL A 114 0.50 20.72 7.01
C VAL A 114 1.16 21.29 5.76
N ASP A 115 2.39 20.87 5.47
CA ASP A 115 3.03 21.17 4.19
C ASP A 115 2.33 20.41 3.06
N ARG A 116 1.72 21.16 2.13
CA ARG A 116 0.96 20.61 1.01
C ARG A 116 1.80 20.35 -0.24
N SER A 117 3.13 20.50 -0.15
CA SER A 117 4.05 20.28 -1.25
C SER A 117 4.11 18.81 -1.69
N ASN A 118 4.00 17.85 -0.76
CA ASN A 118 4.12 16.42 -1.06
C ASN A 118 3.16 15.55 -0.21
N THR A 119 2.35 14.71 -0.85
CA THR A 119 1.49 13.72 -0.17
C THR A 119 2.28 12.59 0.49
N GLY A 120 3.50 12.34 0.03
CA GLY A 120 4.34 11.22 0.43
C GLY A 120 3.94 9.86 -0.13
N LEU A 121 2.93 9.79 -1.02
CA LEU A 121 2.46 8.53 -1.60
C LEU A 121 3.60 7.74 -2.28
N PHE A 122 4.44 8.46 -3.03
CA PHE A 122 5.65 7.93 -3.68
C PHE A 122 6.94 8.27 -2.91
N GLY A 123 6.81 8.52 -1.61
CA GLY A 123 7.86 9.06 -0.77
C GLY A 123 8.39 10.41 -1.27
N GLY A 124 9.71 10.58 -1.25
CA GLY A 124 10.41 11.73 -1.83
C GLY A 124 10.78 11.55 -3.31
N THR A 125 10.40 10.44 -3.95
CA THR A 125 10.77 10.13 -5.34
C THR A 125 9.95 10.94 -6.35
N ILE A 126 8.63 11.02 -6.13
CA ILE A 126 7.71 11.81 -6.97
C ILE A 126 6.95 12.75 -6.05
N ILE A 127 7.20 14.05 -6.21
CA ILE A 127 6.49 15.09 -5.49
C ILE A 127 5.09 15.19 -6.07
N THR A 128 4.09 15.00 -5.20
CA THR A 128 2.68 15.08 -5.58
C THR A 128 1.98 16.00 -4.60
N THR A 129 1.32 17.05 -5.08
CA THR A 129 0.73 18.06 -4.20
C THR A 129 -0.45 17.50 -3.42
N VAL A 130 -0.58 17.91 -2.17
CA VAL A 130 -1.72 17.50 -1.32
C VAL A 130 -2.99 18.19 -1.80
N GLY A 131 -4.00 17.38 -2.11
CA GLY A 131 -5.33 17.87 -2.46
C GLY A 131 -6.39 16.77 -2.33
N VAL A 132 -7.61 17.09 -2.72
CA VAL A 132 -8.77 16.17 -2.59
C VAL A 132 -8.57 14.87 -3.38
N TRP A 133 -7.76 14.89 -4.44
CA TRP A 133 -7.46 13.71 -5.25
C TRP A 133 -6.83 12.58 -4.44
N ILE A 134 -6.02 12.87 -3.40
CA ILE A 134 -5.38 11.83 -2.58
C ILE A 134 -6.41 11.10 -1.71
N ILE A 135 -7.48 11.80 -1.31
CA ILE A 135 -8.62 11.20 -0.59
C ILE A 135 -9.36 10.26 -1.52
N ALA A 136 -9.70 10.72 -2.74
CA ALA A 136 -10.38 9.91 -3.74
C ALA A 136 -9.56 8.68 -4.12
N PHE A 137 -8.26 8.85 -4.37
CA PHE A 137 -7.33 7.77 -4.67
C PHE A 137 -7.28 6.74 -3.53
N SER A 138 -7.08 7.20 -2.29
CA SER A 138 -7.00 6.30 -1.12
C SER A 138 -8.32 5.56 -0.88
N ALA A 139 -9.47 6.21 -1.10
CA ALA A 139 -10.78 5.59 -0.99
C ALA A 139 -11.02 4.53 -2.07
N LEU A 140 -10.64 4.81 -3.32
CA LEU A 140 -10.69 3.82 -4.41
C LEU A 140 -9.75 2.65 -4.14
N TRP A 141 -8.56 2.93 -3.62
CA TRP A 141 -7.60 1.91 -3.22
C TRP A 141 -8.14 1.02 -2.10
N LEU A 142 -8.75 1.61 -1.07
CA LEU A 142 -9.42 0.88 0.00
C LEU A 142 -10.56 0.00 -0.53
N TRP A 143 -11.38 0.54 -1.42
CA TRP A 143 -12.46 -0.22 -2.04
C TRP A 143 -11.94 -1.41 -2.85
N ALA A 144 -10.92 -1.20 -3.68
CA ALA A 144 -10.26 -2.26 -4.44
C ALA A 144 -9.65 -3.33 -3.53
N ALA A 145 -9.05 -2.92 -2.40
CA ALA A 145 -8.51 -3.83 -1.40
C ALA A 145 -9.59 -4.69 -0.76
N VAL A 146 -10.72 -4.10 -0.35
CA VAL A 146 -11.85 -4.83 0.25
C VAL A 146 -12.48 -5.80 -0.76
N LEU A 147 -12.67 -5.39 -2.01
CA LEU A 147 -13.15 -6.28 -3.07
C LEU A 147 -12.20 -7.45 -3.29
N THR A 148 -10.90 -7.17 -3.42
CA THR A 148 -9.88 -8.20 -3.62
C THR A 148 -9.87 -9.18 -2.46
N VAL A 149 -9.94 -8.73 -1.21
CA VAL A 149 -9.99 -9.60 -0.02
C VAL A 149 -11.23 -10.49 -0.02
N ARG A 150 -12.38 -9.97 -0.44
CA ARG A 150 -13.65 -10.74 -0.51
C ARG A 150 -13.66 -11.79 -1.61
N GLU A 151 -13.05 -11.48 -2.75
CA GLU A 151 -13.14 -12.32 -3.94
C GLU A 151 -11.97 -13.27 -4.12
N LEU A 152 -10.81 -13.01 -3.51
CA LEU A 152 -9.63 -13.87 -3.67
C LEU A 152 -9.90 -15.26 -3.08
N PRO A 153 -9.99 -16.32 -3.90
CA PRO A 153 -10.24 -17.65 -3.40
C PRO A 153 -9.02 -18.14 -2.60
N ARG A 154 -9.28 -19.05 -1.65
CA ARG A 154 -8.21 -19.75 -0.94
C ARG A 154 -7.53 -20.70 -1.91
N ARG A 155 -6.22 -20.54 -2.05
CA ARG A 155 -5.38 -21.55 -2.70
C ARG A 155 -5.31 -22.76 -1.76
N THR A 156 -6.04 -23.82 -2.10
CA THR A 156 -5.92 -25.16 -1.51
C THR A 156 -4.65 -25.85 -1.97
#